data_AF-A0A8T4YYQ6-F1
#
_entry.id   AF-A0A8T4YYQ6-F1
#
_cell.length_a   1.000
_cell.length_b   1.000
_cell.length_c   1.000
_cell.angle_alpha   90.00
_cell.angle_beta   90.00
_cell.angle_gamma   90.00
#
_symmetry.space_group_name_H-M   'P 1'
#
loop_
_entity.id
_entity.type
_entity.pdbx_description
1 polymer ?
#
loop_
_entity_poly.entity_id
_entity_poly.type
_entity_poly.pdbx_seq_one_letter_code
_entity_poly.pdbx_strand_id
1 'polypeptide(L)'
;MRHRSFLFIGKMLPYYKLVRALTFPSMPRILVMLFTVVSVGCMLSFTLADPTSDSAARGLAFGLLVFFLPAISINILSSKLILRGDPLFYLRRCLALSLFSCIAWITIILVGGVAMRGLAISDFPRFPFYLALFTVMPLRTLAVFSMSTKNSINKIVFSFLEPVVSVFASSAFLGLDPHYLLVSVPTVGLLSTAPLLVLLNSIESKGREVIRASPLRVFRAFLLDWLNRRNEMFEQFLEEIGTEDDINLTVIKFSSKKTGRPKGVFVVSDFHPGPFLNVGSSMLPFLIQKSFEEDGLLVAVPHGVSGHEHNLVSQHQNFKVISTVGILLEKSGTEASGSVFQRFEVGSAKAGAQVLGECLFLTLTHSPNDMEDIPSQLGKELENLARRRFKDAAIVDSHNCIAEARMFTEKEINDLRAAASQAIESCRQIKTANLEMGAARGAIDGFGPEHGNGPGGARIFVFRTSGQLTAYVVVDANNMAPGLREKILLSLENAGVRGGEVMTTDTHAVNGLVPARLGYHPFGEAIGQEVIIDSVMKAYRQAVENLEEVTVSSSSGSVRVKSLGSGPLEELVSFMYQTAKLVAVYMLTLFLGSNLVGLLVLS
;
A
#
# COMPACT_ATOMS: atom_id res chain seq x y z
N MET A 1 19.83 -9.01 14.49
CA MET A 1 18.40 -9.23 14.85
C MET A 1 17.54 -8.07 14.31
N ARG A 2 17.61 -7.79 13.01
CA ARG A 2 16.93 -6.65 12.36
C ARG A 2 16.08 -7.16 11.18
N HIS A 3 14.90 -6.57 11.00
CA HIS A 3 14.02 -6.62 9.82
C HIS A 3 13.34 -7.95 9.44
N ARG A 4 12.41 -8.37 10.31
CA ARG A 4 11.33 -9.30 9.96
C ARG A 4 10.18 -8.65 9.15
N SER A 5 10.27 -7.36 8.80
CA SER A 5 9.22 -6.56 8.15
C SER A 5 8.88 -7.04 6.73
N PHE A 6 9.87 -7.33 5.88
CA PHE A 6 9.64 -7.81 4.50
C PHE A 6 9.01 -9.22 4.46
N LEU A 7 9.54 -10.13 5.28
CA LEU A 7 8.97 -11.47 5.50
C LEU A 7 7.53 -11.44 6.05
N PHE A 8 7.07 -10.30 6.54
CA PHE A 8 5.77 -10.12 7.15
C PHE A 8 4.68 -9.65 6.18
N ILE A 9 5.02 -8.77 5.23
CA ILE A 9 4.12 -8.38 4.14
C ILE A 9 3.69 -9.63 3.36
N GLY A 10 4.63 -10.53 3.07
CA GLY A 10 4.35 -11.85 2.47
C GLY A 10 3.46 -12.77 3.33
N LYS A 11 3.51 -12.68 4.67
CA LYS A 11 2.67 -13.47 5.59
C LYS A 11 1.25 -12.94 5.77
N MET A 12 1.01 -11.65 5.53
CA MET A 12 -0.32 -11.04 5.52
C MET A 12 -1.03 -11.19 4.17
N LEU A 13 -0.27 -11.49 3.10
CA LEU A 13 -0.70 -11.61 1.71
C LEU A 13 -1.93 -12.52 1.45
N PRO A 14 -2.11 -13.67 2.13
CA PRO A 14 -3.30 -14.51 1.95
C PRO A 14 -4.59 -13.82 2.44
N TYR A 15 -4.50 -13.04 3.52
CA TYR A 15 -5.64 -12.29 4.07
C TYR A 15 -5.98 -11.07 3.17
N TYR A 16 -4.96 -10.44 2.58
CA TYR A 16 -5.15 -9.41 1.54
C TYR A 16 -5.95 -9.93 0.33
N LYS A 17 -5.71 -11.20 -0.07
CA LYS A 17 -6.41 -11.89 -1.18
C LYS A 17 -7.92 -12.00 -0.94
N LEU A 18 -8.32 -12.44 0.25
CA LEU A 18 -9.73 -12.65 0.59
C LEU A 18 -10.50 -11.31 0.64
N VAL A 19 -9.92 -10.29 1.28
CA VAL A 19 -10.60 -9.02 1.54
C VAL A 19 -10.63 -8.10 0.31
N ARG A 20 -9.62 -8.13 -0.57
CA ARG A 20 -9.58 -7.29 -1.78
C ARG A 20 -10.25 -7.93 -2.99
N ALA A 21 -10.21 -9.26 -3.15
CA ALA A 21 -11.01 -9.94 -4.17
C ALA A 21 -12.51 -9.76 -3.91
N LEU A 22 -12.89 -9.55 -2.64
CA LEU A 22 -14.14 -8.90 -2.24
C LEU A 22 -14.06 -7.38 -2.48
N THR A 23 -13.77 -6.94 -3.71
CA THR A 23 -13.96 -5.52 -4.08
C THR A 23 -15.39 -5.17 -3.70
N PHE A 24 -15.57 -4.28 -2.71
CA PHE A 24 -16.90 -3.90 -2.25
C PHE A 24 -17.73 -3.51 -3.47
N PRO A 25 -18.78 -4.28 -3.80
CA PRO A 25 -19.48 -4.07 -5.06
C PRO A 25 -20.03 -2.64 -5.12
N SER A 26 -20.24 -2.13 -6.34
CA SER A 26 -20.93 -0.85 -6.49
C SER A 26 -22.30 -0.90 -5.81
N MET A 27 -22.83 0.26 -5.42
CA MET A 27 -24.13 0.32 -4.75
C MET A 27 -25.24 -0.45 -5.51
N PRO A 28 -25.37 -0.33 -6.85
CA PRO A 28 -26.33 -1.15 -7.61
C PRO A 28 -26.06 -2.66 -7.51
N ARG A 29 -24.78 -3.08 -7.56
CA ARG A 29 -24.42 -4.50 -7.41
C ARG A 29 -24.79 -5.03 -6.03
N ILE A 30 -24.54 -4.27 -4.96
CA ILE A 30 -24.94 -4.66 -3.58
C ILE A 30 -26.45 -4.84 -3.51
N LEU A 31 -27.24 -3.93 -4.08
CA LEU A 31 -28.70 -4.03 -4.07
C LEU A 31 -29.20 -5.26 -4.84
N VAL A 32 -28.64 -5.53 -6.02
CA VAL A 32 -28.99 -6.72 -6.82
C VAL A 32 -28.58 -8.00 -6.10
N MET A 33 -27.38 -8.05 -5.52
CA MET A 33 -26.92 -9.21 -4.74
C MET A 33 -27.79 -9.43 -3.51
N LEU A 34 -28.12 -8.37 -2.77
CA LEU A 34 -28.98 -8.45 -1.59
C LEU A 34 -30.36 -8.96 -1.98
N PHE A 35 -30.99 -8.37 -3.01
CA PHE A 35 -32.28 -8.83 -3.53
C PHE A 35 -32.21 -10.30 -3.96
N THR A 36 -31.18 -10.70 -4.69
CA THR A 36 -31.02 -12.08 -5.19
C THR A 36 -30.82 -13.07 -4.06
N VAL A 37 -29.91 -12.78 -3.12
CA VAL A 37 -29.61 -13.65 -1.97
C VAL A 37 -30.86 -13.88 -1.13
N VAL A 38 -31.58 -12.81 -0.77
CA VAL A 38 -32.75 -12.93 0.09
C VAL A 38 -33.95 -13.57 -0.62
N SER A 39 -34.19 -13.24 -1.89
CA SER A 39 -35.30 -13.82 -2.65
C SER A 39 -35.04 -15.29 -3.00
N VAL A 40 -33.98 -15.56 -3.77
CA VAL A 40 -33.66 -16.90 -4.27
C VAL A 40 -33.25 -17.82 -3.12
N GLY A 41 -32.46 -17.34 -2.18
CA GLY A 41 -31.98 -18.15 -1.06
C GLY A 41 -33.11 -18.60 -0.14
N CYS A 42 -34.05 -17.71 0.22
CA CYS A 42 -35.21 -18.11 1.02
C CYS A 42 -36.19 -18.98 0.23
N MET A 43 -36.49 -18.65 -1.03
CA MET A 43 -37.31 -19.48 -1.92
C MET A 43 -36.76 -20.91 -1.99
N LEU A 44 -35.46 -21.06 -2.24
CA LEU A 44 -34.79 -22.35 -2.29
C LEU A 44 -34.85 -23.08 -0.94
N SER A 45 -34.57 -22.40 0.16
CA SER A 45 -34.60 -23.00 1.50
C SER A 45 -35.97 -23.58 1.85
N PHE A 46 -37.05 -22.84 1.55
CA PHE A 46 -38.42 -23.30 1.78
C PHE A 46 -38.82 -24.43 0.82
N THR A 47 -38.38 -24.37 -0.44
CA THR A 47 -38.63 -25.43 -1.43
C THR A 47 -37.90 -26.73 -1.07
N LEU A 48 -36.72 -26.63 -0.45
CA LEU A 48 -35.96 -27.78 0.06
C LEU A 48 -36.60 -28.39 1.31
N ALA A 49 -37.25 -27.58 2.15
CA ALA A 49 -38.06 -28.08 3.25
C ALA A 49 -39.33 -28.80 2.72
N ASP A 50 -40.13 -28.10 1.91
CA ASP A 50 -41.40 -28.59 1.34
C ASP A 50 -41.45 -28.27 -0.18
N PRO A 51 -41.44 -29.26 -1.09
CA PRO A 51 -41.25 -29.05 -2.53
C PRO A 51 -42.56 -28.65 -3.22
N THR A 52 -43.26 -27.66 -2.68
CA THR A 52 -44.51 -27.12 -3.22
C THR A 52 -44.30 -25.70 -3.77
N SER A 53 -45.07 -25.32 -4.79
CA SER A 53 -45.06 -23.95 -5.31
C SER A 53 -45.50 -22.92 -4.26
N ASP A 54 -46.41 -23.32 -3.36
CA ASP A 54 -46.85 -22.52 -2.23
C ASP A 54 -45.72 -22.27 -1.22
N SER A 55 -44.94 -23.29 -0.87
CA SER A 55 -43.75 -23.13 -0.03
C SER A 55 -42.69 -22.22 -0.69
N ALA A 56 -42.46 -22.37 -1.99
CA ALA A 56 -41.56 -21.50 -2.73
C ALA A 56 -42.02 -20.02 -2.70
N ALA A 57 -43.31 -19.77 -2.92
CA ALA A 57 -43.90 -18.44 -2.84
C ALA A 57 -43.82 -17.84 -1.43
N ARG A 58 -44.07 -18.66 -0.39
CA ARG A 58 -43.88 -18.25 1.02
C ARG A 58 -42.43 -17.91 1.31
N GLY A 59 -41.47 -18.70 0.82
CA GLY A 59 -40.04 -18.44 0.98
C GLY A 59 -39.60 -17.13 0.29
N LEU A 60 -40.12 -16.85 -0.91
CA LEU A 60 -39.88 -15.58 -1.60
C LEU A 60 -40.43 -14.39 -0.79
N ALA A 61 -41.68 -14.47 -0.34
CA ALA A 61 -42.31 -13.43 0.47
C ALA A 61 -41.56 -13.22 1.80
N PHE A 62 -41.14 -14.31 2.45
CA PHE A 62 -40.31 -14.27 3.66
C PHE A 62 -39.00 -13.52 3.39
N GLY A 63 -38.27 -13.87 2.32
CA GLY A 63 -37.03 -13.20 1.95
C GLY A 63 -37.18 -11.69 1.76
N LEU A 64 -38.25 -11.26 1.08
CA LEU A 64 -38.49 -9.84 0.81
C LEU A 64 -38.94 -9.06 2.05
N LEU A 65 -39.90 -9.59 2.82
CA LEU A 65 -40.48 -8.88 3.96
C LEU A 65 -39.63 -8.96 5.23
N VAL A 66 -38.93 -10.08 5.45
CA VAL A 66 -38.14 -10.32 6.67
C VAL A 66 -36.70 -9.85 6.54
N PHE A 67 -36.10 -9.91 5.35
CA PHE A 67 -34.70 -9.49 5.16
C PHE A 67 -34.56 -8.26 4.29
N PHE A 68 -35.10 -8.25 3.06
CA PHE A 68 -34.87 -7.15 2.12
C PHE A 68 -35.39 -5.81 2.65
N LEU A 69 -36.67 -5.74 3.05
CA LEU A 69 -37.28 -4.50 3.53
C LEU A 69 -36.60 -3.96 4.81
N PRO A 70 -36.33 -4.77 5.85
CA PRO A 70 -35.54 -4.32 7.01
C PRO A 70 -34.14 -3.86 6.63
N ALA A 71 -33.42 -4.61 5.79
CA ALA A 71 -32.07 -4.22 5.36
C ALA A 71 -32.08 -2.87 4.63
N ILE A 72 -33.02 -2.59 3.74
CA ILE A 72 -33.07 -1.29 3.05
C ILE A 72 -33.48 -0.17 4.02
N SER A 73 -34.62 -0.32 4.69
CA SER A 73 -35.21 0.74 5.52
C SER A 73 -34.31 1.13 6.70
N ILE A 74 -33.79 0.14 7.44
CA ILE A 74 -32.99 0.37 8.64
C ILE A 74 -31.62 0.94 8.29
N ASN A 75 -30.99 0.52 7.19
CA ASN A 75 -29.68 1.06 6.81
C ASN A 75 -29.79 2.48 6.26
N ILE A 76 -30.88 2.83 5.56
CA ILE A 76 -31.17 4.23 5.19
C ILE A 76 -31.35 5.08 6.45
N LEU A 77 -32.16 4.63 7.41
CA LEU A 77 -32.41 5.35 8.66
C LEU A 77 -31.14 5.52 9.49
N SER A 78 -30.42 4.42 9.69
CA SER A 78 -29.22 4.35 10.52
C SER A 78 -28.08 5.16 9.93
N SER A 79 -27.88 5.14 8.62
CA SER A 79 -26.85 5.96 7.97
C SER A 79 -27.09 7.46 8.12
N LYS A 80 -28.36 7.89 8.20
CA LYS A 80 -28.73 9.31 8.36
C LYS A 80 -28.79 9.77 9.81
N LEU A 81 -29.18 8.90 10.75
CA LEU A 81 -29.43 9.29 12.15
C LEU A 81 -28.35 8.80 13.12
N ILE A 82 -28.00 7.51 13.07
CA ILE A 82 -27.12 6.87 14.07
C ILE A 82 -25.64 7.01 13.70
N LEU A 83 -25.34 6.80 12.42
CA LEU A 83 -23.99 6.74 11.85
C LEU A 83 -23.61 8.01 11.09
N ARG A 84 -24.38 9.09 11.21
CA ARG A 84 -24.12 10.35 10.51
C ARG A 84 -22.70 10.86 10.77
N GLY A 85 -21.86 10.98 9.74
CA GLY A 85 -20.47 11.42 9.89
C GLY A 85 -19.50 10.33 10.38
N ASP A 86 -19.91 9.07 10.45
CA ASP A 86 -18.97 7.96 10.55
C ASP A 86 -18.20 7.83 9.22
N PRO A 87 -16.86 7.82 9.24
CA PRO A 87 -16.07 7.84 8.02
C PRO A 87 -16.06 6.48 7.30
N LEU A 88 -16.32 5.38 8.03
CA LEU A 88 -16.34 4.03 7.49
C LEU A 88 -17.76 3.56 7.16
N PHE A 89 -18.78 3.86 7.95
CA PHE A 89 -20.15 3.39 7.74
C PHE A 89 -21.09 4.44 7.12
N TYR A 90 -20.94 4.67 5.82
CA TYR A 90 -21.98 5.31 4.99
C TYR A 90 -22.90 4.26 4.36
N LEU A 91 -24.05 4.68 3.82
CA LEU A 91 -25.15 3.82 3.36
C LEU A 91 -24.71 2.57 2.58
N ARG A 92 -23.80 2.72 1.60
CA ARG A 92 -23.29 1.60 0.79
C ARG A 92 -22.67 0.49 1.65
N ARG A 93 -21.88 0.86 2.66
CA ARG A 93 -21.21 -0.11 3.55
C ARG A 93 -22.13 -0.66 4.63
N CYS A 94 -23.11 0.12 5.06
CA CYS A 94 -24.19 -0.40 5.91
C CYS A 94 -24.95 -1.52 5.18
N LEU A 95 -25.29 -1.31 3.90
CA LEU A 95 -25.92 -2.33 3.05
C LEU A 95 -24.99 -3.50 2.72
N ALA A 96 -23.68 -3.26 2.54
CA ALA A 96 -22.71 -4.35 2.39
C ALA A 96 -22.66 -5.24 3.64
N LEU A 97 -22.66 -4.64 4.84
CA LEU A 97 -22.73 -5.39 6.10
C LEU A 97 -24.04 -6.19 6.20
N SER A 98 -25.16 -5.59 5.78
CA SER A 98 -26.48 -6.25 5.73
C SER A 98 -26.49 -7.43 4.78
N LEU A 99 -25.89 -7.29 3.59
CA LEU A 99 -25.70 -8.38 2.63
C LEU A 99 -24.91 -9.54 3.25
N PHE A 100 -23.79 -9.25 3.91
CA PHE A 100 -23.02 -10.28 4.62
C PHE A 100 -23.82 -10.96 5.74
N SER A 101 -24.56 -10.18 6.53
CA SER A 101 -25.47 -10.71 7.54
C SER A 101 -26.54 -11.62 6.94
N CYS A 102 -27.17 -11.21 5.84
CA CYS A 102 -28.20 -12.00 5.14
C CYS A 102 -27.63 -13.28 4.54
N ILE A 103 -26.43 -13.25 3.93
CA ILE A 103 -25.77 -14.45 3.41
C ILE A 103 -25.56 -15.47 4.53
N ALA A 104 -25.00 -15.05 5.67
CA ALA A 104 -24.79 -15.93 6.82
C ALA A 104 -26.11 -16.49 7.36
N TRP A 105 -27.13 -15.64 7.47
CA TRP A 105 -28.45 -16.04 7.98
C TRP A 105 -29.12 -17.07 7.08
N ILE A 106 -29.17 -16.79 5.77
CA ILE A 106 -29.84 -17.62 4.78
C ILE A 106 -29.09 -18.93 4.55
N THR A 107 -27.77 -18.94 4.68
CA THR A 107 -27.00 -20.20 4.62
C THR A 107 -27.45 -21.18 5.70
N ILE A 108 -27.70 -20.71 6.92
CA ILE A 108 -28.18 -21.57 8.03
C ILE A 108 -29.63 -22.00 7.78
N ILE A 109 -30.49 -21.12 7.26
CA ILE A 109 -31.87 -21.48 6.89
C ILE A 109 -31.88 -22.53 5.76
N LEU A 110 -30.98 -22.41 4.78
CA LEU A 110 -30.83 -23.36 3.68
C LEU A 110 -30.42 -24.74 4.18
N VAL A 111 -29.42 -24.80 5.09
CA VAL A 111 -29.01 -26.04 5.75
C VAL A 111 -30.17 -26.62 6.56
N GLY A 112 -30.94 -25.78 7.27
CA GLY A 112 -32.15 -26.20 7.98
C GLY A 112 -33.21 -26.83 7.07
N GLY A 113 -33.42 -26.28 5.87
CA GLY A 113 -34.34 -26.83 4.87
C GLY A 113 -33.93 -28.22 4.37
N VAL A 114 -32.63 -28.45 4.15
CA VAL A 114 -32.09 -29.78 3.81
C VAL A 114 -32.23 -30.74 4.99
N ALA A 115 -31.89 -30.29 6.19
CA ALA A 115 -31.92 -31.10 7.41
C ALA A 115 -33.36 -31.48 7.84
N MET A 116 -34.37 -30.68 7.51
CA MET A 116 -35.78 -31.07 7.72
C MET A 116 -36.11 -32.38 7.01
N ARG A 117 -35.66 -32.57 5.76
CA ARG A 117 -35.88 -33.81 5.01
C ARG A 117 -34.98 -34.97 5.44
N GLY A 118 -33.73 -34.67 5.80
CA GLY A 118 -32.72 -35.70 6.10
C GLY A 118 -32.64 -36.14 7.57
N LEU A 119 -33.00 -35.27 8.51
CA LEU A 119 -32.80 -35.44 9.97
C LEU A 119 -34.10 -35.22 10.79
N ALA A 120 -35.25 -35.05 10.13
CA ALA A 120 -36.55 -34.84 10.77
C ALA A 120 -36.60 -33.65 11.75
N ILE A 121 -35.90 -32.54 11.45
CA ILE A 121 -36.10 -31.28 12.18
C ILE A 121 -37.55 -30.82 11.97
N SER A 122 -38.34 -30.80 13.03
CA SER A 122 -39.80 -30.56 12.94
C SER A 122 -40.20 -29.08 12.85
N ASP A 123 -39.34 -28.14 13.24
CA ASP A 123 -39.70 -26.71 13.38
C ASP A 123 -38.99 -25.79 12.36
N PHE A 124 -39.24 -26.04 11.07
CA PHE A 124 -38.79 -25.17 9.97
C PHE A 124 -39.87 -24.13 9.62
N PRO A 125 -39.53 -22.84 9.38
CA PRO A 125 -38.19 -22.22 9.37
C PRO A 125 -37.76 -21.64 10.72
N ARG A 126 -38.55 -21.79 11.78
CA ARG A 126 -38.36 -21.10 13.07
C ARG A 126 -37.02 -21.41 13.71
N PHE A 127 -36.73 -22.68 13.95
CA PHE A 127 -35.49 -23.12 14.59
C PHE A 127 -34.22 -22.62 13.86
N PRO A 128 -34.03 -22.87 12.54
CA PRO A 128 -32.83 -22.39 11.86
C PRO A 128 -32.79 -20.85 11.73
N PHE A 129 -33.93 -20.16 11.68
CA PHE A 129 -33.98 -18.69 11.69
C PHE A 129 -33.43 -18.12 13.01
N TYR A 130 -33.88 -18.62 14.15
CA TYR A 130 -33.38 -18.15 15.45
C TYR A 130 -31.95 -18.61 15.72
N LEU A 131 -31.57 -19.83 15.34
CA LEU A 131 -30.20 -20.31 15.46
C LEU A 131 -29.22 -19.41 14.68
N ALA A 132 -29.60 -18.99 13.48
CA ALA A 132 -28.80 -18.09 12.67
C ALA A 132 -28.55 -16.71 13.31
N LEU A 133 -29.47 -16.23 14.16
CA LEU A 133 -29.29 -15.00 14.92
C LEU A 133 -28.03 -15.09 15.82
N PHE A 134 -27.75 -16.26 16.40
CA PHE A 134 -26.56 -16.53 17.21
C PHE A 134 -25.24 -16.50 16.41
N THR A 135 -25.30 -16.56 15.08
CA THR A 135 -24.15 -16.35 14.18
C THR A 135 -24.06 -14.90 13.71
N VAL A 136 -25.18 -14.32 13.28
CA VAL A 136 -25.23 -12.99 12.66
C VAL A 136 -24.91 -11.88 13.66
N MET A 137 -25.41 -11.98 14.89
CA MET A 137 -25.24 -10.93 15.90
C MET A 137 -23.77 -10.75 16.32
N PRO A 138 -23.00 -11.80 16.70
CA PRO A 138 -21.58 -11.63 17.01
C PRO A 138 -20.75 -11.09 15.82
N LEU A 139 -21.03 -11.55 14.58
CA LEU A 139 -20.40 -11.02 13.36
C LEU A 139 -20.61 -9.51 13.22
N ARG A 140 -21.87 -9.10 13.33
CA ARG A 140 -22.28 -7.71 13.12
C ARG A 140 -21.74 -6.81 14.22
N THR A 141 -21.84 -7.23 15.48
CA THR A 141 -21.32 -6.47 16.63
C THR A 141 -19.81 -6.30 16.53
N LEU A 142 -19.04 -7.34 16.16
CA LEU A 142 -17.59 -7.22 15.92
C LEU A 142 -17.29 -6.17 14.85
N ALA A 143 -17.91 -6.28 13.68
CA ALA A 143 -17.67 -5.38 12.56
C ALA A 143 -17.96 -3.92 12.95
N VAL A 144 -19.08 -3.67 13.63
CA VAL A 144 -19.47 -2.32 14.05
C VAL A 144 -18.57 -1.76 15.14
N PHE A 145 -18.24 -2.53 16.19
CA PHE A 145 -17.42 -2.03 17.28
C PHE A 145 -15.96 -1.79 16.90
N SER A 146 -15.41 -2.64 16.02
CA SER A 146 -14.05 -2.48 15.51
C SER A 146 -13.95 -1.31 14.53
N MET A 147 -14.89 -1.19 13.57
CA MET A 147 -14.77 -0.22 12.47
C MET A 147 -15.41 1.14 12.76
N SER A 148 -16.53 1.22 13.48
CA SER A 148 -17.22 2.50 13.69
C SER A 148 -16.48 3.40 14.67
N THR A 149 -16.48 4.71 14.40
CA THR A 149 -15.97 5.75 15.30
C THR A 149 -17.02 6.28 16.27
N LYS A 150 -18.28 5.81 16.18
CA LYS A 150 -19.37 6.23 17.07
C LYS A 150 -19.20 5.74 18.50
N ASN A 151 -19.95 6.36 19.42
CA ASN A 151 -20.02 5.95 20.81
C ASN A 151 -20.64 4.54 20.95
N SER A 152 -20.45 3.90 22.11
CA SER A 152 -20.89 2.52 22.33
C SER A 152 -22.41 2.35 22.19
N ILE A 153 -23.21 3.35 22.57
CA ILE A 153 -24.68 3.30 22.45
C ILE A 153 -25.07 3.18 20.98
N ASN A 154 -24.58 4.08 20.12
CA ASN A 154 -24.89 4.06 18.69
C ASN A 154 -24.40 2.77 18.02
N LYS A 155 -23.25 2.23 18.45
CA LYS A 155 -22.73 0.94 17.97
C LYS A 155 -23.66 -0.21 18.33
N ILE A 156 -24.15 -0.27 19.57
CA ILE A 156 -25.12 -1.28 20.02
C ILE A 156 -26.39 -1.15 19.20
N VAL A 157 -27.00 0.06 19.15
CA VAL A 157 -28.25 0.28 18.42
C VAL A 157 -28.10 -0.13 16.96
N PHE A 158 -27.04 0.30 16.25
CA PHE A 158 -26.86 -0.06 14.84
C PHE A 158 -26.60 -1.56 14.61
N SER A 159 -25.88 -2.22 15.52
CA SER A 159 -25.62 -3.66 15.43
C SER A 159 -26.90 -4.48 15.61
N PHE A 160 -27.83 -4.01 16.43
CA PHE A 160 -29.02 -4.77 16.84
C PHE A 160 -30.26 -4.43 16.00
N LEU A 161 -30.40 -3.19 15.53
CA LEU A 161 -31.65 -2.67 14.99
C LEU A 161 -32.17 -3.48 13.80
N GLU A 162 -31.32 -3.80 12.82
CA GLU A 162 -31.74 -4.57 11.63
C GLU A 162 -32.09 -6.03 11.97
N PRO A 163 -31.26 -6.81 12.69
CA PRO A 163 -31.64 -8.16 13.11
C PRO A 163 -32.90 -8.20 13.96
N VAL A 164 -33.08 -7.26 14.89
CA VAL A 164 -34.28 -7.19 15.74
C VAL A 164 -35.52 -6.88 14.91
N VAL A 165 -35.46 -5.94 13.98
CA VAL A 165 -36.58 -5.64 13.06
C VAL A 165 -36.88 -6.83 12.16
N SER A 166 -35.87 -7.58 11.72
CA SER A 166 -36.06 -8.82 10.95
C SER A 166 -36.78 -9.89 11.78
N VAL A 167 -36.41 -10.04 13.06
CA VAL A 167 -37.09 -10.94 14.01
C VAL A 167 -38.55 -10.52 14.25
N PHE A 168 -38.83 -9.22 14.39
CA PHE A 168 -40.22 -8.74 14.48
C PHE A 168 -40.99 -8.96 13.17
N ALA A 169 -40.38 -8.72 12.01
CA ALA A 169 -41.02 -8.95 10.71
C ALA A 169 -41.32 -10.43 10.46
N SER A 170 -40.46 -11.35 10.94
CA SER A 170 -40.67 -12.79 10.80
C SER A 170 -41.86 -13.29 11.61
N SER A 171 -42.26 -12.58 12.68
CA SER A 171 -43.40 -12.97 13.50
C SER A 171 -44.74 -13.03 12.74
N ALA A 172 -44.89 -12.22 11.69
CA ALA A 172 -46.05 -12.27 10.80
C ALA A 172 -46.12 -13.55 9.94
N PHE A 173 -44.98 -14.21 9.72
CA PHE A 173 -44.86 -15.44 8.93
C PHE A 173 -44.76 -16.70 9.79
N LEU A 174 -44.02 -16.61 10.88
CA LEU A 174 -43.69 -17.72 11.76
C LEU A 174 -44.75 -17.89 12.86
N GLY A 175 -45.59 -16.89 13.11
CA GLY A 175 -46.38 -16.78 14.34
C GLY A 175 -45.49 -16.26 15.47
N LEU A 176 -46.02 -15.33 16.27
CA LEU A 176 -45.35 -14.87 17.48
C LEU A 176 -45.29 -16.03 18.47
N ASP A 177 -44.08 -16.55 18.71
CA ASP A 177 -43.81 -17.23 19.96
C ASP A 177 -43.03 -16.26 20.87
N PRO A 178 -43.71 -15.61 21.84
CA PRO A 178 -43.07 -14.68 22.76
C PRO A 178 -41.92 -15.32 23.54
N HIS A 179 -41.92 -16.64 23.75
CA HIS A 179 -40.85 -17.34 24.44
C HIS A 179 -39.54 -17.26 23.65
N TYR A 180 -39.57 -17.59 22.35
CA TYR A 180 -38.38 -17.49 21.50
C TYR A 180 -37.84 -16.06 21.47
N LEU A 181 -38.72 -15.06 21.34
CA LEU A 181 -38.32 -13.65 21.32
C LEU A 181 -37.69 -13.18 22.64
N LEU A 182 -38.35 -13.48 23.77
CA LEU A 182 -37.95 -13.04 25.10
C LEU A 182 -36.65 -13.71 25.57
N VAL A 183 -36.34 -14.91 25.09
CA VAL A 183 -35.13 -15.63 25.47
C VAL A 183 -34.01 -15.41 24.45
N SER A 184 -34.27 -15.51 23.14
CA SER A 184 -33.21 -15.48 22.13
C SER A 184 -32.57 -14.10 21.99
N VAL A 185 -33.36 -13.02 21.95
CA VAL A 185 -32.85 -11.65 21.68
C VAL A 185 -31.96 -11.14 22.81
N PRO A 186 -32.34 -11.24 24.10
CA PRO A 186 -31.45 -10.85 25.20
C PRO A 186 -30.23 -11.75 25.30
N THR A 187 -30.38 -13.06 25.12
CA THR A 187 -29.26 -14.03 25.23
C THR A 187 -28.21 -13.76 24.15
N VAL A 188 -28.62 -13.67 22.89
CA VAL A 188 -27.68 -13.36 21.80
C VAL A 188 -27.10 -11.96 21.93
N GLY A 189 -27.88 -11.02 22.47
CA GLY A 189 -27.42 -9.66 22.76
C GLY A 189 -26.25 -9.67 23.74
N LEU A 190 -26.42 -10.38 24.86
CA LEU A 190 -25.38 -10.53 25.88
C LEU A 190 -24.16 -11.27 25.33
N LEU A 191 -24.36 -12.41 24.66
CA LEU A 191 -23.28 -13.23 24.09
C LEU A 191 -22.48 -12.48 23.01
N SER A 192 -23.13 -11.65 22.20
CA SER A 192 -22.44 -10.90 21.15
C SER A 192 -21.69 -9.66 21.66
N THR A 193 -22.15 -9.04 22.75
CA THR A 193 -21.60 -7.76 23.23
C THR A 193 -20.60 -7.90 24.37
N ALA A 194 -20.93 -8.63 25.44
CA ALA A 194 -20.09 -8.66 26.63
C ALA A 194 -18.70 -9.29 26.38
N PRO A 195 -18.57 -10.47 25.74
CA PRO A 195 -17.27 -11.06 25.43
C PRO A 195 -16.45 -10.17 24.49
N LEU A 196 -17.11 -9.57 23.49
CA LEU A 196 -16.46 -8.67 22.54
C LEU A 196 -15.90 -7.42 23.21
N LEU A 197 -16.65 -6.81 24.13
CA LEU A 197 -16.16 -5.65 24.89
C LEU A 197 -14.92 -6.01 25.72
N VAL A 198 -14.91 -7.17 26.35
CA VAL A 198 -13.73 -7.67 27.09
C VAL A 198 -12.53 -7.82 26.15
N LEU A 199 -12.71 -8.46 24.99
CA LEU A 199 -11.65 -8.62 23.99
C LEU A 199 -11.11 -7.27 23.51
N LEU A 200 -12.00 -6.38 23.06
CA LEU A 200 -11.59 -5.09 22.49
C LEU A 200 -10.92 -4.18 23.53
N ASN A 201 -11.40 -4.20 24.78
CA ASN A 201 -10.76 -3.46 25.87
C ASN A 201 -9.38 -4.05 26.21
N SER A 202 -9.23 -5.38 26.19
CA SER A 202 -7.93 -6.02 26.38
C SER A 202 -6.94 -5.63 25.29
N ILE A 203 -7.38 -5.64 24.02
CA ILE A 203 -6.57 -5.20 22.87
C ILE A 203 -6.19 -3.72 23.01
N GLU A 204 -7.15 -2.86 23.36
CA GLU A 204 -6.89 -1.42 23.56
C GLU A 204 -5.88 -1.16 24.69
N SER A 205 -6.06 -1.80 25.84
CA SER A 205 -5.16 -1.62 26.98
C SER A 205 -3.74 -2.08 26.63
N LYS A 206 -3.61 -3.32 26.14
CA LYS A 206 -2.30 -3.89 25.79
C LYS A 206 -1.62 -3.13 24.65
N GLY A 207 -2.40 -2.66 23.68
CA GLY A 207 -1.88 -1.89 22.57
C GLY A 207 -1.37 -0.52 22.98
N ARG A 208 -2.06 0.17 23.89
CA ARG A 208 -1.56 1.46 24.40
C ARG A 208 -0.23 1.34 25.14
N GLU A 209 0.00 0.20 25.80
CA GLU A 209 1.28 -0.10 26.45
C GLU A 209 2.38 -0.40 25.42
N VAL A 210 2.09 -1.21 24.39
CA VAL A 210 3.09 -1.68 23.43
C VAL A 210 3.38 -0.66 22.32
N ILE A 211 2.34 -0.18 21.62
CA ILE A 211 2.48 0.67 20.43
C ILE A 211 2.23 2.16 20.73
N ARG A 212 2.03 2.52 22.00
CA ARG A 212 1.77 3.89 22.48
C ARG A 212 0.58 4.58 21.82
N ALA A 213 -0.36 3.81 21.27
CA ALA A 213 -1.54 4.30 20.58
C ALA A 213 -2.72 3.32 20.69
N SER A 214 -3.91 3.79 20.32
CA SER A 214 -5.11 2.97 20.21
C SER A 214 -5.03 2.05 18.98
N PRO A 215 -4.93 0.72 19.14
CA PRO A 215 -4.89 -0.19 18.00
C PRO A 215 -6.16 -0.13 17.16
N LEU A 216 -7.32 0.13 17.78
CA LEU A 216 -8.56 0.28 17.03
C LEU A 216 -8.57 1.58 16.22
N ARG A 217 -7.96 2.67 16.72
CA ARG A 217 -7.75 3.89 15.92
C ARG A 217 -6.86 3.59 14.72
N VAL A 218 -5.73 2.91 14.93
CA VAL A 218 -4.82 2.52 13.83
C VAL A 218 -5.53 1.64 12.82
N PHE A 219 -6.29 0.63 13.27
CA PHE A 219 -7.06 -0.25 12.39
C PHE A 219 -8.08 0.52 11.54
N ARG A 220 -8.83 1.45 12.15
CA ARG A 220 -9.79 2.30 11.43
C ARG A 220 -9.10 3.21 10.43
N ALA A 221 -7.98 3.80 10.82
CA ALA A 221 -7.17 4.65 9.96
C ALA A 221 -6.65 3.86 8.74
N PHE A 222 -6.15 2.65 8.97
CA PHE A 222 -5.72 1.73 7.92
C PHE A 222 -6.87 1.41 6.98
N LEU A 223 -8.05 1.05 7.49
CA LEU A 223 -9.22 0.75 6.66
C LEU A 223 -9.69 1.96 5.85
N LEU A 224 -9.58 3.18 6.41
CA LEU A 224 -9.93 4.40 5.70
C LEU A 224 -8.98 4.67 4.54
N ASP A 225 -7.68 4.55 4.76
CA ASP A 225 -6.71 4.71 3.69
C ASP A 225 -6.85 3.62 2.64
N TRP A 226 -6.90 2.36 3.09
CA TRP A 226 -7.02 1.19 2.23
C TRP A 226 -8.26 1.23 1.33
N LEU A 227 -9.41 1.62 1.87
CA LEU A 227 -10.69 1.57 1.15
C LEU A 227 -11.06 2.89 0.46
N ASN A 228 -10.49 4.03 0.86
CA ASN A 228 -10.88 5.35 0.37
C ASN A 228 -9.72 6.26 -0.05
N ARG A 229 -8.46 5.84 0.09
CA ARG A 229 -7.27 6.70 -0.10
C ARG A 229 -7.27 7.94 0.81
N ARG A 230 -7.84 7.80 2.00
CA ARG A 230 -7.89 8.84 3.04
C ARG A 230 -6.87 8.51 4.13
N ASN A 231 -5.69 9.10 4.00
CA ASN A 231 -4.52 8.83 4.85
C ASN A 231 -4.49 9.70 6.12
N GLU A 232 -5.35 10.72 6.26
CA GLU A 232 -5.18 11.78 7.26
C GLU A 232 -5.19 11.24 8.69
N MET A 233 -6.11 10.32 8.99
CA MET A 233 -6.19 9.68 10.30
C MET A 233 -4.96 8.80 10.58
N PHE A 234 -4.38 8.20 9.54
CA PHE A 234 -3.22 7.33 9.66
C PHE A 234 -1.96 8.16 9.87
N GLU A 235 -1.77 9.20 9.06
CA GLU A 235 -0.65 10.14 9.18
C GLU A 235 -0.67 10.90 10.50
N GLN A 236 -1.84 11.29 11.03
CA GLN A 236 -1.95 11.85 12.39
C GLN A 236 -1.38 10.91 13.45
N PHE A 237 -1.65 9.61 13.33
CA PHE A 237 -1.07 8.62 14.22
C PHE A 237 0.44 8.49 14.00
N LEU A 238 0.92 8.44 12.74
CA LEU A 238 2.35 8.36 12.46
C LEU A 238 3.10 9.60 12.97
N GLU A 239 2.50 10.79 12.92
CA GLU A 239 3.05 12.04 13.48
C GLU A 239 3.21 12.00 15.01
N GLU A 240 2.36 11.25 15.71
CA GLU A 240 2.44 11.05 17.17
C GLU A 240 3.59 10.11 17.56
N ILE A 241 3.86 9.07 16.75
CA ILE A 241 4.89 8.06 17.04
C ILE A 241 6.23 8.30 16.34
N GLY A 242 6.25 9.18 15.34
CA GLY A 242 7.43 9.49 14.53
C GLY A 242 8.52 10.19 15.32
N THR A 243 9.75 9.99 14.88
CA THR A 243 10.96 10.61 15.44
C THR A 243 11.45 11.71 14.51
N GLU A 244 11.90 12.83 15.09
CA GLU A 244 12.59 13.87 14.31
C GLU A 244 13.93 13.34 13.80
N ASP A 245 14.21 13.59 12.53
CA ASP A 245 15.43 13.19 11.84
C ASP A 245 15.82 14.24 10.79
N ASP A 246 17.10 14.30 10.46
CA ASP A 246 17.64 15.22 9.47
C ASP A 246 17.89 14.43 8.16
N ILE A 247 17.11 14.73 7.13
CA ILE A 247 17.23 14.08 5.82
C ILE A 247 18.11 14.93 4.91
N ASN A 248 19.17 14.32 4.36
CA ASN A 248 20.01 14.99 3.38
C ASN A 248 19.44 14.81 1.97
N LEU A 249 19.69 15.80 1.13
CA LEU A 249 19.38 15.76 -0.28
C LEU A 249 20.43 16.53 -1.08
N THR A 250 20.71 16.01 -2.28
CA THR A 250 21.58 16.62 -3.28
C THR A 250 20.74 16.85 -4.53
N VAL A 251 20.71 18.10 -4.98
CA VAL A 251 20.06 18.52 -6.23
C VAL A 251 21.13 18.84 -7.26
N ILE A 252 21.02 18.26 -8.46
CA ILE A 252 21.87 18.58 -9.61
C ILE A 252 20.98 19.12 -10.73
N LYS A 253 21.18 20.37 -11.10
CA LYS A 253 20.39 21.08 -12.13
C LYS A 253 21.25 21.30 -13.37
N PHE A 254 20.68 21.00 -14.52
CA PHE A 254 21.26 21.20 -15.85
C PHE A 254 20.47 22.30 -16.57
N SER A 255 21.15 23.36 -17.01
CA SER A 255 20.53 24.49 -17.73
C SER A 255 21.12 24.64 -19.12
N SER A 256 20.28 24.87 -20.13
CA SER A 256 20.74 25.08 -21.50
C SER A 256 21.67 26.30 -21.57
N LYS A 257 22.85 26.17 -22.18
CA LYS A 257 23.70 27.33 -22.46
C LYS A 257 23.08 28.30 -23.47
N LYS A 258 22.21 27.81 -24.35
CA LYS A 258 21.57 28.62 -25.38
C LYS A 258 20.48 29.52 -24.82
N THR A 259 19.68 29.01 -23.89
CA THR A 259 18.48 29.72 -23.39
C THR A 259 18.59 30.16 -21.93
N GLY A 260 19.56 29.63 -21.17
CA GLY A 260 19.67 29.82 -19.72
C GLY A 260 18.61 29.10 -18.89
N ARG A 261 17.64 28.42 -19.53
CA ARG A 261 16.54 27.73 -18.84
C ARG A 261 16.96 26.34 -18.35
N PRO A 262 16.47 25.89 -17.17
CA PRO A 262 16.64 24.52 -16.71
C PRO A 262 16.01 23.51 -17.69
N LYS A 263 16.73 22.41 -17.96
CA LYS A 263 16.28 21.29 -18.81
C LYS A 263 16.10 19.98 -18.05
N GLY A 264 16.93 19.79 -17.03
CA GLY A 264 17.00 18.53 -16.31
C GLY A 264 17.39 18.76 -14.87
N VAL A 265 16.82 17.97 -13.97
CA VAL A 265 17.16 17.96 -12.55
C VAL A 265 17.25 16.51 -12.07
N PHE A 266 18.32 16.20 -11.32
CA PHE A 266 18.35 15.06 -10.41
C PHE A 266 18.11 15.54 -8.99
N VAL A 267 17.24 14.83 -8.27
CA VAL A 267 17.06 14.98 -6.82
C VAL A 267 17.36 13.63 -6.18
N VAL A 268 18.48 13.54 -5.46
CA VAL A 268 18.86 12.33 -4.72
C VAL A 268 18.78 12.64 -3.25
N SER A 269 18.08 11.83 -2.46
CA SER A 269 17.85 12.10 -1.05
C SER A 269 17.85 10.84 -0.22
N ASP A 270 18.20 11.01 1.05
CA ASP A 270 18.21 9.96 2.06
C ASP A 270 16.81 9.68 2.64
N PHE A 271 15.72 10.27 2.12
CA PHE A 271 14.38 9.80 2.49
C PHE A 271 14.11 8.44 1.87
N HIS A 272 13.33 7.62 2.55
CA HIS A 272 12.82 6.37 1.99
C HIS A 272 11.35 6.56 1.63
N PRO A 273 10.89 6.24 0.40
CA PRO A 273 9.47 6.27 0.08
C PRO A 273 8.71 5.23 0.90
N GLY A 274 7.65 5.60 1.59
CA GLY A 274 6.87 4.63 2.36
C GLY A 274 5.87 5.26 3.31
N PRO A 275 5.10 4.45 4.06
CA PRO A 275 5.23 2.98 4.12
C PRO A 275 4.49 2.22 3.01
N PHE A 276 3.39 2.74 2.46
CA PHE A 276 2.63 2.14 1.36
C PHE A 276 1.62 3.12 0.76
N LEU A 277 1.17 2.84 -0.47
CA LEU A 277 0.07 3.55 -1.15
C LEU A 277 0.30 5.07 -1.17
N ASN A 278 -0.57 5.84 -0.51
CA ASN A 278 -0.52 7.29 -0.44
C ASN A 278 -0.18 7.80 0.98
N VAL A 279 0.25 6.92 1.89
CA VAL A 279 0.63 7.31 3.26
C VAL A 279 2.09 7.77 3.26
N GLY A 280 2.38 8.86 3.97
CA GLY A 280 3.75 9.30 4.22
C GLY A 280 4.50 9.67 2.94
N SER A 281 5.79 9.33 2.86
CA SER A 281 6.66 9.56 1.70
C SER A 281 6.43 8.60 0.52
N SER A 282 5.45 7.70 0.55
CA SER A 282 5.24 6.67 -0.50
C SER A 282 5.19 7.24 -1.92
N MET A 283 4.56 8.41 -2.07
CA MET A 283 4.38 9.11 -3.35
C MET A 283 5.41 10.24 -3.56
N LEU A 284 6.34 10.45 -2.64
CA LEU A 284 7.21 11.63 -2.62
C LEU A 284 8.05 11.79 -3.89
N PRO A 285 8.63 10.73 -4.51
CA PRO A 285 9.32 10.87 -5.79
C PRO A 285 8.44 11.51 -6.88
N PHE A 286 7.20 11.01 -7.04
CA PHE A 286 6.22 11.59 -7.96
C PHE A 286 5.81 13.01 -7.57
N LEU A 287 5.64 13.30 -6.29
CA LEU A 287 5.28 14.65 -5.84
C LEU A 287 6.39 15.67 -6.12
N ILE A 288 7.66 15.28 -5.98
CA ILE A 288 8.81 16.12 -6.37
C ILE A 288 8.80 16.36 -7.88
N GLN A 289 8.63 15.31 -8.69
CA GLN A 289 8.50 15.45 -10.14
C GLN A 289 7.39 16.42 -10.50
N LYS A 290 6.17 16.18 -9.99
CA LYS A 290 5.00 17.00 -10.26
C LYS A 290 5.15 18.46 -9.81
N SER A 291 5.94 18.72 -8.77
CA SER A 291 6.11 20.07 -8.22
C SER A 291 7.05 20.94 -9.05
N PHE A 292 7.97 20.33 -9.81
CA PHE A 292 9.02 21.06 -10.52
C PHE A 292 9.08 20.78 -12.03
N GLU A 293 8.40 19.76 -12.55
CA GLU A 293 8.28 19.56 -13.99
C GLU A 293 7.37 20.65 -14.60
N GLU A 294 7.95 21.43 -15.51
CA GLU A 294 7.28 22.43 -16.35
C GLU A 294 7.70 22.22 -17.81
N ASP A 295 7.17 23.00 -18.76
CA ASP A 295 7.48 22.87 -20.19
C ASP A 295 9.00 22.93 -20.45
N GLY A 296 9.59 21.77 -20.80
CA GLY A 296 11.01 21.62 -21.13
C GLY A 296 11.93 21.23 -19.97
N LEU A 297 11.43 21.16 -18.74
CA LEU A 297 12.18 20.71 -17.55
C LEU A 297 11.73 19.31 -17.12
N LEU A 298 12.66 18.35 -17.14
CA LEU A 298 12.43 17.00 -16.60
C LEU A 298 13.12 16.80 -15.26
N VAL A 299 12.44 16.09 -14.35
CA VAL A 299 12.94 15.83 -13.00
C VAL A 299 13.03 14.32 -12.78
N ALA A 300 14.20 13.87 -12.38
CA ALA A 300 14.45 12.48 -11.99
C ALA A 300 14.77 12.42 -10.50
N VAL A 301 14.16 11.48 -9.79
CA VAL A 301 14.29 11.32 -8.34
C VAL A 301 14.72 9.89 -8.02
N PRO A 302 15.93 9.48 -8.43
CA PRO A 302 16.39 8.13 -8.16
C PRO A 302 16.57 7.91 -6.65
N HIS A 303 16.38 6.66 -6.22
CA HIS A 303 16.49 6.30 -4.81
C HIS A 303 17.91 6.57 -4.28
N GLY A 304 18.01 7.28 -3.15
CA GLY A 304 19.27 7.47 -2.44
C GLY A 304 19.57 6.29 -1.53
N VAL A 305 20.69 6.32 -0.79
CA VAL A 305 20.98 5.27 0.20
C VAL A 305 20.14 5.50 1.46
N SER A 306 18.97 4.87 1.51
CA SER A 306 18.01 5.03 2.61
C SER A 306 17.38 3.71 3.01
N GLY A 307 16.88 3.64 4.24
CA GLY A 307 16.14 2.48 4.76
C GLY A 307 14.79 2.91 5.34
N HIS A 308 13.94 1.94 5.67
CA HIS A 308 12.59 2.21 6.18
C HIS A 308 12.53 3.12 7.42
N GLU A 309 13.63 3.24 8.18
CA GLU A 309 13.75 4.21 9.27
C GLU A 309 13.48 5.66 8.82
N HIS A 310 13.74 5.98 7.55
CA HIS A 310 13.55 7.31 6.97
C HIS A 310 12.23 7.44 6.17
N ASN A 311 11.27 6.54 6.39
CA ASN A 311 9.88 6.73 5.92
C ASN A 311 9.29 7.97 6.57
N LEU A 312 8.94 8.99 5.79
CA LEU A 312 8.32 10.20 6.33
C LEU A 312 6.88 9.91 6.74
N VAL A 313 6.46 10.52 7.84
CA VAL A 313 5.20 10.16 8.50
C VAL A 313 3.95 10.80 7.89
N SER A 314 4.11 11.87 7.09
CA SER A 314 2.96 12.61 6.55
C SER A 314 3.23 13.43 5.30
N GLN A 315 2.17 13.87 4.64
CA GLN A 315 2.25 14.85 3.55
C GLN A 315 2.80 16.20 4.00
N HIS A 316 2.63 16.56 5.28
CA HIS A 316 3.23 17.78 5.82
C HIS A 316 4.75 17.69 5.84
N GLN A 317 5.32 16.54 6.21
CA GLN A 317 6.77 16.32 6.14
C GLN A 317 7.27 16.30 4.69
N ASN A 318 6.50 15.68 3.77
CA ASN A 318 6.80 15.73 2.33
C ASN A 318 6.92 17.17 1.80
N PHE A 319 6.01 18.06 2.22
CA PHE A 319 6.05 19.46 1.83
C PHE A 319 7.34 20.17 2.25
N LYS A 320 7.90 19.85 3.43
CA LYS A 320 9.18 20.40 3.87
C LYS A 320 10.32 19.97 2.93
N VAL A 321 10.36 18.69 2.55
CA VAL A 321 11.35 18.19 1.59
C VAL A 321 11.22 18.89 0.24
N ILE A 322 10.01 18.96 -0.31
CA ILE A 322 9.74 19.64 -1.58
C ILE A 322 10.17 21.12 -1.50
N SER A 323 9.85 21.81 -0.41
CA SER A 323 10.27 23.20 -0.20
C SER A 323 11.79 23.33 -0.18
N THR A 324 12.51 22.43 0.50
CA THR A 324 13.97 22.43 0.51
C THR A 324 14.55 22.13 -0.87
N VAL A 325 13.96 21.23 -1.67
CA VAL A 325 14.35 21.03 -3.08
C VAL A 325 14.24 22.34 -3.85
N GLY A 326 13.14 23.09 -3.68
CA GLY A 326 12.96 24.40 -4.31
C GLY A 326 14.06 25.41 -3.95
N ILE A 327 14.40 25.51 -2.66
CA ILE A 327 15.49 26.38 -2.18
C ILE A 327 16.85 25.97 -2.78
N LEU A 328 17.14 24.66 -2.89
CA LEU A 328 18.38 24.18 -3.48
C LEU A 328 18.42 24.40 -5.00
N LEU A 329 17.27 24.37 -5.68
CA LEU A 329 17.18 24.65 -7.12
C LEU A 329 17.45 26.11 -7.47
N GLU A 330 17.15 27.06 -6.58
CA GLU A 330 17.43 28.49 -6.80
C GLU A 330 18.92 28.83 -6.74
N LYS A 331 19.74 27.98 -6.10
CA LYS A 331 21.18 28.18 -6.06
C LYS A 331 21.76 28.14 -7.48
N SER A 332 22.60 29.14 -7.75
CA SER A 332 23.26 29.30 -9.03
C SER A 332 24.61 28.58 -9.01
N GLY A 333 24.92 27.86 -10.08
CA GLY A 333 26.24 27.33 -10.37
C GLY A 333 26.55 27.58 -11.84
N THR A 334 27.82 27.80 -12.15
CA THR A 334 28.27 28.30 -13.46
C THR A 334 29.16 27.31 -14.20
N GLU A 335 29.36 26.10 -13.70
CA GLU A 335 30.29 25.15 -14.30
C GLU A 335 29.66 24.35 -15.43
N ALA A 336 30.23 24.48 -16.63
CA ALA A 336 29.80 23.73 -17.80
C ALA A 336 30.72 22.53 -18.08
N SER A 337 30.98 21.70 -17.06
CA SER A 337 31.87 20.56 -17.23
C SER A 337 31.32 19.27 -16.65
N GLY A 338 31.69 18.15 -17.26
CA GLY A 338 31.43 16.80 -16.76
C GLY A 338 32.54 15.85 -17.17
N SER A 339 32.63 14.70 -16.50
CA SER A 339 33.59 13.66 -16.83
C SER A 339 32.98 12.59 -17.75
N VAL A 340 33.84 11.75 -18.32
CA VAL A 340 33.40 10.45 -18.84
C VAL A 340 32.87 9.59 -17.69
N PHE A 341 31.95 8.68 -18.01
CA PHE A 341 31.44 7.67 -17.08
C PHE A 341 32.47 6.55 -16.91
N GLN A 342 32.67 6.11 -15.67
CA GLN A 342 33.51 4.96 -15.33
C GLN A 342 32.72 3.93 -14.53
N ARG A 343 33.00 2.66 -14.75
CA ARG A 343 32.39 1.53 -14.03
C ARG A 343 33.47 0.76 -13.28
N PHE A 344 33.19 0.47 -12.02
CA PHE A 344 34.04 -0.26 -11.10
C PHE A 344 33.27 -1.49 -10.62
N GLU A 345 33.94 -2.63 -10.54
CA GLU A 345 33.31 -3.90 -10.15
C GLU A 345 34.20 -4.60 -9.13
N VAL A 346 33.60 -4.96 -8.00
CA VAL A 346 34.26 -5.74 -6.94
C VAL A 346 33.29 -6.82 -6.50
N GLY A 347 33.67 -8.08 -6.70
CA GLY A 347 32.79 -9.20 -6.41
C GLY A 347 31.48 -9.13 -7.18
N SER A 348 30.35 -9.07 -6.47
CA SER A 348 29.03 -8.91 -7.09
C SER A 348 28.56 -7.46 -7.22
N ALA A 349 29.30 -6.50 -6.66
CA ALA A 349 28.90 -5.09 -6.62
C ALA A 349 29.49 -4.31 -7.81
N LYS A 350 28.70 -3.40 -8.34
CA LYS A 350 29.09 -2.47 -9.41
C LYS A 350 28.84 -1.04 -8.94
N ALA A 351 29.82 -0.17 -9.17
CA ALA A 351 29.72 1.26 -8.98
C ALA A 351 29.89 1.98 -10.31
N GLY A 352 28.90 2.76 -10.71
CA GLY A 352 29.00 3.66 -11.86
C GLY A 352 29.21 5.09 -11.39
N ALA A 353 30.24 5.77 -11.87
CA ALA A 353 30.59 7.11 -11.42
C ALA A 353 30.77 8.08 -12.59
N GLN A 354 30.21 9.28 -12.43
CA GLN A 354 30.41 10.41 -13.33
C GLN A 354 30.43 11.70 -12.51
N VAL A 355 31.39 12.58 -12.79
CA VAL A 355 31.44 13.93 -12.21
C VAL A 355 30.60 14.84 -13.09
N LEU A 356 29.60 15.50 -12.50
CA LEU A 356 28.67 16.42 -13.16
C LEU A 356 28.80 17.79 -12.48
N GLY A 357 29.53 18.72 -13.11
CA GLY A 357 29.98 19.95 -12.46
C GLY A 357 30.92 19.62 -11.29
N GLU A 358 30.59 20.11 -10.11
CA GLU A 358 31.33 19.85 -8.87
C GLU A 358 30.78 18.66 -8.07
N CYS A 359 29.80 17.93 -8.62
CA CYS A 359 29.14 16.82 -7.95
C CYS A 359 29.58 15.47 -8.47
N LEU A 360 29.90 14.55 -7.56
CA LEU A 360 30.02 13.13 -7.89
C LEU A 360 28.63 12.50 -7.94
N PHE A 361 28.21 12.03 -9.11
CA PHE A 361 27.04 11.18 -9.28
C PHE A 361 27.48 9.71 -9.28
N LEU A 362 27.15 8.99 -8.21
CA LEU A 362 27.57 7.62 -7.95
C LEU A 362 26.33 6.72 -7.92
N THR A 363 26.33 5.66 -8.72
CA THR A 363 25.28 4.63 -8.76
C THR A 363 25.86 3.33 -8.22
N LEU A 364 25.09 2.63 -7.38
CA LEU A 364 25.49 1.37 -6.76
C LEU A 364 24.47 0.29 -7.10
N THR A 365 24.95 -0.90 -7.50
CA THR A 365 24.08 -2.03 -7.81
C THR A 365 24.75 -3.39 -7.57
N HIS A 366 23.94 -4.39 -7.20
CA HIS A 366 24.32 -5.81 -7.21
C HIS A 366 23.78 -6.58 -8.43
N SER A 367 23.01 -5.94 -9.31
CA SER A 367 22.39 -6.58 -10.47
C SER A 367 23.42 -7.33 -11.32
N PRO A 368 23.16 -8.58 -11.74
CA PRO A 368 21.86 -9.26 -11.76
C PRO A 368 21.45 -9.99 -10.46
N ASN A 369 22.18 -9.79 -9.35
CA ASN A 369 21.76 -10.33 -8.06
C ASN A 369 20.73 -9.42 -7.40
N ASP A 370 19.92 -10.02 -6.52
CA ASP A 370 18.93 -9.30 -5.71
C ASP A 370 19.56 -8.13 -4.95
N MET A 371 18.86 -7.00 -5.00
CA MET A 371 19.23 -5.78 -4.32
C MET A 371 18.00 -5.16 -3.67
N GLU A 372 18.13 -4.90 -2.38
CA GLU A 372 17.22 -4.12 -1.54
C GLU A 372 17.99 -2.88 -1.03
N ASP A 373 17.39 -2.15 -0.09
CA ASP A 373 17.97 -0.96 0.55
C ASP A 373 19.42 -1.16 1.02
N ILE A 374 20.34 -0.34 0.50
CA ILE A 374 21.70 -0.25 1.01
C ILE A 374 21.66 0.23 2.48
N PRO A 375 22.37 -0.45 3.42
CA PRO A 375 22.36 -0.04 4.82
C PRO A 375 22.78 1.42 5.03
N SER A 376 22.00 2.17 5.81
CA SER A 376 22.22 3.60 6.08
C SER A 376 23.60 3.91 6.67
N GLN A 377 24.18 2.98 7.43
CA GLN A 377 25.56 3.10 7.91
C GLN A 377 26.58 3.15 6.75
N LEU A 378 26.44 2.28 5.74
CA LEU A 378 27.30 2.30 4.57
C LEU A 378 27.09 3.60 3.76
N GLY A 379 25.84 4.05 3.63
CA GLY A 379 25.53 5.35 3.01
C GLY A 379 26.31 6.50 3.64
N LYS A 380 26.24 6.63 4.97
CA LYS A 380 26.98 7.65 5.73
C LYS A 380 28.49 7.52 5.59
N GLU A 381 29.03 6.30 5.57
CA GLU A 381 30.47 6.06 5.34
C GLU A 381 30.90 6.59 3.95
N LEU A 382 30.14 6.28 2.91
CA LEU A 382 30.44 6.68 1.53
C LEU A 382 30.22 8.17 1.28
N GLU A 383 29.18 8.76 1.87
CA GLU A 383 28.92 10.20 1.78
C GLU A 383 30.08 11.00 2.40
N ASN A 384 30.53 10.59 3.59
CA ASN A 384 31.68 11.20 4.26
C ASN A 384 32.96 11.07 3.43
N LEU A 385 33.16 9.94 2.76
CA LEU A 385 34.30 9.75 1.86
C LEU A 385 34.21 10.66 0.64
N ALA A 386 33.04 10.74 0.00
CA ALA A 386 32.81 11.55 -1.20
C ALA A 386 32.93 13.06 -0.92
N ARG A 387 32.34 13.56 0.18
CA ARG A 387 32.38 15.00 0.55
C ARG A 387 33.78 15.51 0.90
N ARG A 388 34.74 14.63 1.19
CA ARG A 388 36.16 15.02 1.35
C ARG A 388 36.83 15.33 0.01
N ARG A 389 36.24 14.90 -1.11
CA ARG A 389 36.84 14.90 -2.46
C ARG A 389 36.06 15.80 -3.42
N PHE A 390 34.76 15.89 -3.23
CA PHE A 390 33.83 16.65 -4.06
C PHE A 390 33.01 17.61 -3.20
N LYS A 391 32.56 18.71 -3.78
CA LYS A 391 31.72 19.70 -3.09
C LYS A 391 30.37 19.08 -2.71
N ASP A 392 29.76 18.37 -3.66
CA ASP A 392 28.50 17.66 -3.49
C ASP A 392 28.67 16.21 -3.93
N ALA A 393 27.86 15.32 -3.35
CA ALA A 393 27.80 13.92 -3.74
C ALA A 393 26.34 13.46 -3.80
N ALA A 394 25.98 12.78 -4.88
CA ALA A 394 24.70 12.13 -5.07
C ALA A 394 24.96 10.63 -5.18
N ILE A 395 24.66 9.90 -4.09
CA ILE A 395 24.85 8.45 -4.01
C ILE A 395 23.50 7.79 -4.18
N VAL A 396 23.39 7.03 -5.26
CA VAL A 396 22.17 6.36 -5.70
C VAL A 396 22.27 4.88 -5.40
N ASP A 397 21.30 4.39 -4.65
CA ASP A 397 20.96 2.98 -4.63
C ASP A 397 20.11 2.72 -5.87
N SER A 398 20.62 1.90 -6.79
CA SER A 398 19.91 1.71 -8.06
C SER A 398 18.60 0.95 -7.90
N HIS A 399 18.47 0.12 -6.85
CA HIS A 399 17.25 -0.60 -6.48
C HIS A 399 16.56 -1.28 -7.69
N ASN A 400 17.37 -1.96 -8.51
CA ASN A 400 17.06 -2.28 -9.92
C ASN A 400 17.10 -3.78 -10.26
N CYS A 401 17.03 -4.67 -9.26
CA CYS A 401 16.91 -6.10 -9.50
C CYS A 401 16.42 -6.82 -8.25
N ILE A 402 15.24 -7.44 -8.31
CA ILE A 402 14.75 -8.30 -7.23
C ILE A 402 13.95 -9.50 -7.74
N ALA A 403 14.50 -10.69 -7.49
CA ALA A 403 13.76 -11.94 -7.45
C ALA A 403 13.22 -12.15 -6.04
N GLU A 404 14.06 -12.16 -5.01
CA GLU A 404 13.64 -12.45 -3.63
C GLU A 404 14.16 -11.40 -2.64
N ALA A 405 13.27 -10.95 -1.75
CA ALA A 405 13.65 -10.05 -0.67
C ALA A 405 14.51 -10.78 0.36
N ARG A 406 15.77 -10.37 0.48
CA ARG A 406 16.74 -10.92 1.44
C ARG A 406 17.70 -9.85 1.94
N MET A 407 18.32 -10.13 3.09
CA MET A 407 19.38 -9.27 3.61
C MET A 407 20.66 -9.46 2.80
N PHE A 408 21.43 -8.38 2.67
CA PHE A 408 22.81 -8.46 2.24
C PHE A 408 23.64 -9.27 3.22
N THR A 409 24.51 -10.09 2.67
CA THR A 409 25.61 -10.71 3.40
C THR A 409 26.67 -9.65 3.71
N GLU A 410 27.51 -9.89 4.74
CA GLU A 410 28.64 -9.00 5.03
C GLU A 410 29.58 -8.85 3.83
N LYS A 411 29.74 -9.91 3.04
CA LYS A 411 30.52 -9.88 1.80
C LYS A 411 29.93 -8.89 0.79
N GLU A 412 28.63 -8.93 0.55
CA GLU A 412 27.95 -8.01 -0.39
C GLU A 412 28.08 -6.55 0.05
N ILE A 413 27.93 -6.27 1.34
CA ILE A 413 28.15 -4.92 1.91
C ILE A 413 29.61 -4.48 1.69
N ASN A 414 30.58 -5.38 1.90
CA ASN A 414 32.00 -5.09 1.69
C ASN A 414 32.34 -4.87 0.21
N ASP A 415 31.75 -5.66 -0.69
CA ASP A 415 31.87 -5.52 -2.13
C ASP A 415 31.36 -4.14 -2.59
N LEU A 416 30.17 -3.71 -2.11
CA LEU A 416 29.64 -2.35 -2.36
C LEU A 416 30.59 -1.27 -1.84
N ARG A 417 31.05 -1.40 -0.59
CA ARG A 417 31.99 -0.44 0.01
C ARG A 417 33.26 -0.31 -0.82
N ALA A 418 33.83 -1.43 -1.26
CA ALA A 418 35.06 -1.46 -2.04
C ALA A 418 34.87 -0.84 -3.43
N ALA A 419 33.83 -1.24 -4.17
CA ALA A 419 33.54 -0.69 -5.49
C ALA A 419 33.28 0.82 -5.44
N ALA A 420 32.47 1.27 -4.47
CA ALA A 420 32.19 2.69 -4.25
C ALA A 420 33.44 3.49 -3.88
N SER A 421 34.26 2.98 -2.97
CA SER A 421 35.49 3.65 -2.54
C SER A 421 36.50 3.78 -3.69
N GLN A 422 36.66 2.72 -4.50
CA GLN A 422 37.50 2.77 -5.69
C GLN A 422 37.00 3.81 -6.70
N ALA A 423 35.68 3.90 -6.89
CA ALA A 423 35.07 4.88 -7.77
C ALA A 423 35.32 6.32 -7.29
N ILE A 424 35.08 6.60 -6.00
CA ILE A 424 35.26 7.93 -5.40
C ILE A 424 36.72 8.39 -5.54
N GLU A 425 37.70 7.53 -5.21
CA GLU A 425 39.12 7.89 -5.28
C GLU A 425 39.61 8.05 -6.73
N SER A 426 39.13 7.22 -7.65
CA SER A 426 39.52 7.29 -9.07
C SER A 426 38.97 8.53 -9.77
N CYS A 427 37.74 8.94 -9.45
CA CYS A 427 37.11 10.12 -10.04
C CYS A 427 37.73 11.45 -9.57
N ARG A 428 38.55 11.47 -8.51
CA ARG A 428 39.17 12.70 -7.99
C ARG A 428 40.06 13.41 -9.01
N GLN A 429 40.76 12.64 -9.86
CA GLN A 429 41.72 13.16 -10.85
C GLN A 429 41.17 13.10 -12.27
N ILE A 430 39.87 12.83 -12.43
CA ILE A 430 39.27 12.67 -13.74
C ILE A 430 39.21 14.03 -14.44
N LYS A 431 39.61 14.05 -15.72
CA LYS A 431 39.48 15.25 -16.53
C LYS A 431 38.00 15.49 -16.84
N THR A 432 37.55 16.72 -16.63
CA THR A 432 36.24 17.18 -17.08
C THR A 432 36.36 17.92 -18.41
N ALA A 433 35.29 17.91 -19.20
CA ALA A 433 35.18 18.61 -20.48
C ALA A 433 33.74 19.13 -20.65
N ASN A 434 33.47 19.82 -21.76
CA ASN A 434 32.10 20.28 -22.07
C ASN A 434 31.11 19.11 -22.00
N LEU A 435 29.97 19.39 -21.38
CA LEU A 435 28.88 18.45 -21.18
C LEU A 435 27.69 18.86 -22.05
N GLU A 436 27.24 17.95 -22.89
CA GLU A 436 25.92 18.04 -23.52
C GLU A 436 24.93 17.17 -22.77
N MET A 437 23.67 17.61 -22.72
CA MET A 437 22.60 16.87 -22.09
C MET A 437 21.32 16.99 -22.91
N GLY A 438 20.62 15.86 -23.02
CA GLY A 438 19.26 15.79 -23.51
C GLY A 438 18.45 14.86 -22.61
N ALA A 439 17.15 15.09 -22.54
CA ALA A 439 16.25 14.23 -21.77
C ALA A 439 14.89 14.10 -22.43
N ALA A 440 14.22 12.99 -22.10
CA ALA A 440 12.86 12.70 -22.54
C ALA A 440 12.11 11.84 -21.50
N ARG A 441 10.78 11.89 -21.58
CA ARG A 441 9.89 11.05 -20.79
C ARG A 441 9.59 9.75 -21.51
N GLY A 442 9.78 8.62 -20.84
CA GLY A 442 9.31 7.30 -21.29
C GLY A 442 7.92 7.01 -20.73
N ALA A 443 6.90 7.10 -21.59
CA ALA A 443 5.53 6.73 -21.24
C ALA A 443 5.32 5.22 -21.44
N ILE A 444 4.65 4.58 -20.48
CA ILE A 444 4.33 3.15 -20.52
C ILE A 444 2.81 3.05 -20.49
N ASP A 445 2.22 3.26 -21.66
CA ASP A 445 0.78 3.42 -21.81
C ASP A 445 0.05 2.11 -21.49
N GLY A 446 -1.12 2.23 -20.86
CA GLY A 446 -1.97 1.08 -20.53
C GLY A 446 -1.62 0.35 -19.23
N PHE A 447 -0.55 0.74 -18.54
CA PHE A 447 -0.10 0.10 -17.29
C PHE A 447 -0.04 1.09 -16.13
N GLY A 448 -0.82 0.86 -15.08
CA GLY A 448 -0.81 1.65 -13.84
C GLY A 448 0.00 1.04 -12.69
N PRO A 449 -0.14 1.61 -11.48
CA PRO A 449 0.54 1.16 -10.27
C PRO A 449 0.30 -0.32 -9.93
N GLU A 450 -0.86 -0.87 -10.28
CA GLU A 450 -1.16 -2.30 -10.12
C GLU A 450 -0.25 -3.22 -10.95
N HIS A 451 0.43 -2.71 -11.97
CA HIS A 451 1.40 -3.46 -12.79
C HIS A 451 2.86 -3.19 -12.39
N GLY A 452 3.10 -2.45 -11.30
CA GLY A 452 4.44 -2.04 -10.88
C GLY A 452 4.95 -0.75 -11.55
N ASN A 453 4.12 -0.08 -12.36
CA ASN A 453 4.44 1.21 -12.98
C ASN A 453 3.89 2.37 -12.15
N GLY A 454 4.77 3.07 -11.45
CA GLY A 454 4.43 4.23 -10.64
C GLY A 454 3.92 5.42 -11.48
N PRO A 455 3.19 6.36 -10.84
CA PRO A 455 2.55 7.49 -11.53
C PRO A 455 3.54 8.48 -12.15
N GLY A 456 4.80 8.48 -11.72
CA GLY A 456 5.88 9.21 -12.37
C GLY A 456 6.09 8.71 -13.79
N GLY A 457 6.28 7.41 -14.00
CA GLY A 457 6.79 6.83 -15.24
C GLY A 457 8.31 6.99 -15.39
N ALA A 458 8.87 6.81 -16.59
CA ALA A 458 10.32 6.82 -16.79
C ALA A 458 10.85 8.20 -17.25
N ARG A 459 12.05 8.58 -16.78
CA ARG A 459 12.86 9.67 -17.35
C ARG A 459 14.19 9.13 -17.84
N ILE A 460 14.54 9.49 -19.06
CA ILE A 460 15.79 9.10 -19.71
C ILE A 460 16.62 10.37 -19.87
N PHE A 461 17.80 10.38 -19.26
CA PHE A 461 18.78 11.45 -19.35
C PHE A 461 19.98 10.93 -20.13
N VAL A 462 20.34 11.61 -21.21
CA VAL A 462 21.50 11.27 -22.04
C VAL A 462 22.52 12.39 -21.95
N PHE A 463 23.76 12.01 -21.70
CA PHE A 463 24.90 12.91 -21.60
C PHE A 463 25.94 12.61 -22.67
N ARG A 464 26.58 13.65 -23.21
CA ARG A 464 27.77 13.51 -24.07
C ARG A 464 28.93 14.31 -23.49
N THR A 465 30.05 13.62 -23.27
CA THR A 465 31.32 14.23 -22.87
C THR A 465 32.47 13.47 -23.50
N SER A 466 33.45 14.18 -24.06
CA SER A 466 34.65 13.59 -24.67
C SER A 466 34.33 12.46 -25.67
N GLY A 467 33.23 12.61 -26.43
CA GLY A 467 32.74 11.63 -27.40
C GLY A 467 31.98 10.43 -26.81
N GLN A 468 31.99 10.22 -25.49
CA GLN A 468 31.23 9.14 -24.85
C GLN A 468 29.77 9.56 -24.66
N LEU A 469 28.84 8.69 -25.06
CA LEU A 469 27.43 8.79 -24.70
C LEU A 469 27.14 7.96 -23.45
N THR A 470 26.49 8.59 -22.47
CA THR A 470 26.06 7.97 -21.20
C THR A 470 24.55 8.13 -21.07
N ALA A 471 23.83 7.09 -20.66
CA ALA A 471 22.38 7.16 -20.46
C ALA A 471 21.97 6.71 -19.06
N TYR A 472 21.21 7.55 -18.36
CA TYR A 472 20.61 7.25 -17.07
C TYR A 472 19.10 7.11 -17.24
N VAL A 473 18.56 5.94 -16.85
CA VAL A 473 17.13 5.64 -16.94
C VAL A 473 16.58 5.55 -15.52
N VAL A 474 15.73 6.49 -15.13
CA VAL A 474 15.06 6.49 -13.82
C VAL A 474 13.59 6.14 -14.02
N VAL A 475 13.15 5.02 -13.47
CA VAL A 475 11.77 4.56 -13.56
C VAL A 475 11.07 4.76 -12.23
N ASP A 476 9.91 5.42 -12.24
CA ASP A 476 9.06 5.45 -11.04
C ASP A 476 8.44 4.06 -10.80
N ALA A 477 9.08 3.28 -9.96
CA ALA A 477 8.72 1.93 -9.56
C ALA A 477 9.36 1.65 -8.18
N ASN A 478 8.90 0.61 -7.49
CA ASN A 478 9.58 0.15 -6.27
C ASN A 478 10.94 -0.47 -6.67
N ASN A 479 10.92 -1.68 -7.22
CA ASN A 479 12.11 -2.38 -7.70
C ASN A 479 11.87 -2.95 -9.11
N MET A 480 12.83 -3.65 -9.69
CA MET A 480 12.81 -4.12 -11.08
C MET A 480 12.96 -5.64 -11.19
N ALA A 481 12.28 -6.24 -12.17
CA ALA A 481 12.37 -7.67 -12.42
C ALA A 481 13.78 -8.09 -12.89
N PRO A 482 14.27 -9.27 -12.48
CA PRO A 482 15.59 -9.77 -12.87
C PRO A 482 15.79 -9.80 -14.39
N GLY A 483 16.98 -9.39 -14.82
CA GLY A 483 17.38 -9.37 -16.23
C GLY A 483 16.84 -8.21 -17.06
N LEU A 484 15.84 -7.46 -16.59
CA LEU A 484 15.32 -6.31 -17.35
C LEU A 484 16.37 -5.19 -17.46
N ARG A 485 17.05 -4.88 -16.36
CA ARG A 485 18.13 -3.89 -16.31
C ARG A 485 19.21 -4.18 -17.36
N GLU A 486 19.67 -5.43 -17.43
CA GLU A 486 20.70 -5.87 -18.39
C GLU A 486 20.21 -5.72 -19.83
N LYS A 487 18.95 -6.10 -20.13
CA LYS A 487 18.38 -5.96 -21.48
C LYS A 487 18.24 -4.51 -21.91
N ILE A 488 17.86 -3.61 -21.00
CA ILE A 488 17.78 -2.17 -21.29
C ILE A 488 19.18 -1.62 -21.58
N LEU A 489 20.18 -1.91 -20.73
CA LEU A 489 21.54 -1.44 -20.94
C LEU A 489 22.16 -1.98 -22.23
N LEU A 490 21.93 -3.26 -22.56
CA LEU A 490 22.37 -3.85 -23.82
C LEU A 490 21.72 -3.16 -25.03
N SER A 491 20.44 -2.84 -24.95
CA SER A 491 19.72 -2.13 -26.03
C SER A 491 20.27 -0.72 -26.24
N LEU A 492 20.60 -0.01 -25.15
CA LEU A 492 21.26 1.29 -25.19
C LEU A 492 22.69 1.19 -25.74
N GLU A 493 23.44 0.15 -25.36
CA GLU A 493 24.79 -0.11 -25.86
C GLU A 493 24.80 -0.36 -27.37
N ASN A 494 23.86 -1.17 -27.86
CA ASN A 494 23.66 -1.41 -29.29
C ASN A 494 23.32 -0.11 -30.06
N ALA A 495 22.73 0.88 -29.38
CA ALA A 495 22.45 2.20 -29.93
C ALA A 495 23.60 3.21 -29.78
N GLY A 496 24.76 2.79 -29.27
CA GLY A 496 25.97 3.62 -29.18
C GLY A 496 26.24 4.23 -27.81
N VAL A 497 25.43 3.92 -26.78
CA VAL A 497 25.72 4.30 -25.40
C VAL A 497 26.91 3.48 -24.87
N ARG A 498 27.80 4.09 -24.09
CA ARG A 498 29.02 3.47 -23.55
C ARG A 498 29.17 3.73 -22.05
N GLY A 499 28.08 4.01 -21.36
CA GLY A 499 28.04 4.25 -19.92
C GLY A 499 26.63 4.52 -19.40
N GLY A 500 26.48 4.52 -18.08
CA GLY A 500 25.22 4.85 -17.40
C GLY A 500 24.61 3.68 -16.65
N GLU A 501 23.36 3.84 -16.22
CA GLU A 501 22.68 2.92 -15.31
C GLU A 501 21.14 3.01 -15.43
N VAL A 502 20.46 1.93 -15.07
CA VAL A 502 18.99 1.88 -14.94
C VAL A 502 18.66 1.78 -13.45
N MET A 503 17.78 2.65 -12.96
CA MET A 503 17.47 2.80 -11.54
C MET A 503 16.00 3.05 -11.32
N THR A 504 15.51 2.76 -10.12
CA THR A 504 14.14 3.06 -9.71
C THR A 504 14.08 4.21 -8.70
N THR A 505 12.87 4.67 -8.40
CA THR A 505 12.60 5.69 -7.37
C THR A 505 12.32 5.07 -6.00
N ASP A 506 12.25 3.73 -5.92
CA ASP A 506 11.69 2.98 -4.80
C ASP A 506 10.26 3.43 -4.41
N THR A 507 9.41 3.84 -5.37
CA THR A 507 8.07 4.31 -4.97
C THR A 507 7.24 3.21 -4.32
N HIS A 508 6.81 3.43 -3.08
CA HIS A 508 5.87 2.57 -2.37
C HIS A 508 4.40 2.81 -2.79
N ALA A 509 4.15 3.67 -3.78
CA ALA A 509 2.84 3.89 -4.39
C ALA A 509 2.22 2.62 -4.97
N VAL A 510 3.07 1.69 -5.43
CA VAL A 510 2.68 0.41 -6.04
C VAL A 510 2.44 -0.68 -4.99
N ASN A 511 2.85 -0.45 -3.73
CA ASN A 511 2.86 -1.46 -2.68
C ASN A 511 1.46 -1.71 -2.11
N GLY A 512 1.11 -2.98 -1.91
CA GLY A 512 -0.19 -3.36 -1.39
C GLY A 512 -1.32 -3.16 -2.42
N LEU A 513 -1.03 -3.06 -3.72
CA LEU A 513 -2.05 -2.98 -4.77
C LEU A 513 -2.49 -4.34 -5.33
N VAL A 514 -1.62 -5.34 -5.27
CA VAL A 514 -1.84 -6.62 -5.91
C VAL A 514 -1.40 -7.75 -4.99
N PRO A 515 -1.98 -8.96 -5.13
CA PRO A 515 -1.57 -10.13 -4.37
C PRO A 515 -0.31 -10.75 -5.00
N ALA A 516 0.75 -9.96 -5.14
CA ALA A 516 2.05 -10.40 -5.65
C ALA A 516 2.94 -10.86 -4.49
N ARG A 517 3.90 -11.75 -4.76
CA ARG A 517 4.76 -12.38 -3.73
C ARG A 517 5.49 -11.35 -2.86
N LEU A 518 5.95 -10.25 -3.45
CA LEU A 518 6.64 -9.15 -2.77
C LEU A 518 5.68 -8.07 -2.23
N GLY A 519 4.36 -8.24 -2.39
CA GLY A 519 3.35 -7.23 -2.08
C GLY A 519 3.13 -6.19 -3.20
N TYR A 520 3.92 -6.25 -4.26
CA TYR A 520 3.84 -5.49 -5.50
C TYR A 520 4.47 -6.32 -6.64
N HIS A 521 4.27 -5.89 -7.88
CA HIS A 521 4.99 -6.44 -9.04
C HIS A 521 6.27 -5.62 -9.26
N PRO A 522 7.48 -6.21 -9.18
CA PRO A 522 8.68 -5.56 -9.69
C PRO A 522 8.46 -5.13 -11.13
N PHE A 523 9.00 -3.98 -11.49
CA PHE A 523 8.80 -3.39 -12.80
C PHE A 523 9.34 -4.34 -13.88
N GLY A 524 8.46 -4.74 -14.80
CA GLY A 524 8.74 -5.77 -15.81
C GLY A 524 8.38 -7.21 -15.44
N GLU A 525 7.73 -7.44 -14.30
CA GLU A 525 7.12 -8.74 -13.95
C GLU A 525 5.72 -8.88 -14.58
N ALA A 526 4.85 -7.86 -14.41
CA ALA A 526 3.49 -7.86 -14.94
C ALA A 526 3.36 -7.19 -16.33
N ILE A 527 4.41 -6.47 -16.75
CA ILE A 527 4.48 -5.77 -18.03
C ILE A 527 5.49 -6.51 -18.91
N GLY A 528 5.15 -6.78 -20.17
CA GLY A 528 6.07 -7.40 -21.11
C GLY A 528 7.36 -6.57 -21.25
N GLN A 529 8.51 -7.20 -20.99
CA GLN A 529 9.80 -6.50 -20.97
C GLN A 529 10.12 -5.79 -22.29
N GLU A 530 9.70 -6.35 -23.44
CA GLU A 530 9.90 -5.70 -24.74
C GLU A 530 9.14 -4.38 -24.88
N VAL A 531 7.93 -4.28 -24.32
CA VAL A 531 7.15 -3.03 -24.31
C VAL A 531 7.89 -1.93 -23.53
N ILE A 532 8.53 -2.32 -22.41
CA ILE A 532 9.34 -1.41 -21.60
C ILE A 532 10.57 -0.97 -22.39
N ILE A 533 11.30 -1.90 -22.99
CA ILE A 533 12.50 -1.63 -23.77
C ILE A 533 12.17 -0.70 -24.94
N ASP A 534 11.09 -0.95 -25.68
CA ASP A 534 10.64 -0.10 -26.78
C ASP A 534 10.34 1.33 -26.32
N SER A 535 9.66 1.48 -25.17
CA SER A 535 9.39 2.80 -24.57
C SER A 535 10.68 3.53 -24.19
N VAL A 536 11.60 2.84 -23.51
CA VAL A 536 12.91 3.40 -23.12
C VAL A 536 13.71 3.79 -24.35
N MET A 537 13.76 2.96 -25.40
CA MET A 537 14.49 3.25 -26.63
C MET A 537 13.86 4.40 -27.43
N LYS A 538 12.53 4.53 -27.42
CA LYS A 538 11.84 5.69 -28.01
C LYS A 538 12.21 6.98 -27.28
N ALA A 539 12.16 6.98 -25.95
CA ALA A 539 12.56 8.13 -25.15
C ALA A 539 14.05 8.44 -25.27
N TYR A 540 14.92 7.42 -25.34
CA TYR A 540 16.34 7.60 -25.60
C TYR A 540 16.61 8.34 -26.92
N ARG A 541 15.94 7.97 -28.02
CA ARG A 541 16.09 8.67 -29.31
C ARG A 541 15.69 10.14 -29.20
N GLN A 542 14.57 10.42 -28.54
CA GLN A 542 14.11 11.80 -28.28
C GLN A 542 15.11 12.58 -27.40
N ALA A 543 15.71 11.94 -26.41
CA ALA A 543 16.72 12.56 -25.56
C ALA A 543 18.00 12.87 -26.37
N VAL A 544 18.43 11.98 -27.27
CA VAL A 544 19.57 12.22 -28.17
C VAL A 544 19.30 13.36 -29.14
N GLU A 545 18.11 13.43 -29.73
CA GLU A 545 17.69 14.55 -30.61
C GLU A 545 17.68 15.90 -29.87
N ASN A 546 17.49 15.88 -28.56
CA ASN A 546 17.46 17.04 -27.67
C ASN A 546 18.81 17.34 -26.98
N LEU A 547 19.91 16.76 -27.46
CA LEU A 547 21.25 17.05 -26.92
C LEU A 547 21.67 18.49 -27.23
N GLU A 548 22.12 19.20 -26.21
CA GLU A 548 22.78 20.49 -26.33
C GLU A 548 23.74 20.74 -25.17
N GLU A 549 24.68 21.68 -25.33
CA GLU A 549 25.55 22.08 -24.23
C GLU A 549 24.77 22.67 -23.04
N VAL A 550 25.14 22.22 -21.83
CA VAL A 550 24.52 22.67 -20.58
C VAL A 550 25.54 23.22 -19.60
N THR A 551 25.06 24.06 -18.68
CA THR A 551 25.72 24.36 -17.40
C THR A 551 25.16 23.43 -16.33
N VAL A 552 26.00 23.07 -15.36
CA VAL A 552 25.66 22.23 -14.23
C VAL A 552 25.81 23.02 -12.94
N SER A 553 24.82 22.89 -12.06
CA SER A 553 24.89 23.39 -10.69
C SER A 553 24.44 22.31 -9.74
N SER A 554 25.24 22.02 -8.72
CA SER A 554 24.86 21.11 -7.64
C SER A 554 24.70 21.85 -6.33
N SER A 555 23.83 21.33 -5.46
CA SER A 555 23.65 21.83 -4.12
C SER A 555 23.13 20.74 -3.20
N SER A 556 23.88 20.47 -2.13
CA SER A 556 23.41 19.67 -1.00
C SER A 556 22.69 20.54 0.04
N GLY A 557 21.75 19.94 0.74
CA GLY A 557 21.10 20.49 1.91
C GLY A 557 20.58 19.39 2.82
N SER A 558 20.12 19.81 4.00
CA SER A 558 19.45 18.94 4.96
C SER A 558 18.12 19.56 5.37
N VAL A 559 17.14 18.73 5.66
CA VAL A 559 15.82 19.16 6.11
C VAL A 559 15.39 18.34 7.32
N ARG A 560 14.98 19.04 8.37
CA ARG A 560 14.45 18.42 9.57
C ARG A 560 13.00 18.01 9.38
N VAL A 561 12.73 16.73 9.51
CA VAL A 561 11.42 16.10 9.29
C VAL A 561 11.16 15.03 10.33
N LYS A 562 9.91 14.57 10.42
CA LYS A 562 9.58 13.35 11.16
C LYS A 562 9.59 12.13 10.25
N SER A 563 10.31 11.11 10.68
CA SER A 563 10.36 9.78 10.08
C SER A 563 9.84 8.73 11.05
N LEU A 564 9.63 7.50 10.58
CA LEU A 564 9.18 6.39 11.43
C LEU A 564 10.24 5.92 12.42
N GLY A 565 11.53 6.10 12.10
CA GLY A 565 12.63 5.53 12.87
C GLY A 565 12.67 3.99 12.77
N SER A 566 13.69 3.38 13.39
CA SER A 566 14.01 1.95 13.19
C SER A 566 13.17 0.96 14.03
N GLY A 567 12.21 1.42 14.84
CA GLY A 567 11.51 0.59 15.85
C GLY A 567 9.97 0.62 15.79
N PRO A 568 9.33 1.80 15.74
CA PRO A 568 7.87 1.92 15.87
C PRO A 568 7.05 1.13 14.85
N LEU A 569 7.51 1.04 13.59
CA LEU A 569 6.80 0.30 12.54
C LEU A 569 6.80 -1.20 12.79
N GLU A 570 7.93 -1.77 13.23
CA GLU A 570 8.03 -3.21 13.48
C GLU A 570 7.16 -3.64 14.66
N GLU A 571 7.18 -2.87 15.75
CA GLU A 571 6.34 -3.10 16.92
C GLU A 571 4.86 -3.02 16.56
N LEU A 572 4.48 -1.99 15.79
CA LEU A 572 3.12 -1.81 15.30
C LEU A 572 2.64 -3.01 14.48
N VAL A 573 3.42 -3.37 13.46
CA VAL A 573 3.09 -4.44 12.52
C VAL A 573 2.99 -5.78 13.26
N SER A 574 3.97 -6.09 14.11
CA SER A 574 3.99 -7.30 14.95
C SER A 574 2.76 -7.38 15.87
N PHE A 575 2.45 -6.29 16.58
CA PHE A 575 1.31 -6.22 17.49
C PHE A 575 -0.02 -6.40 16.75
N MET A 576 -0.18 -5.74 15.60
CA MET A 576 -1.40 -5.82 14.80
C MET A 576 -1.67 -7.23 14.27
N TYR A 577 -0.62 -7.98 13.91
CA TYR A 577 -0.78 -9.39 13.48
C TYR A 577 -1.11 -10.33 14.61
N GLN A 578 -0.45 -10.18 15.76
CA GLN A 578 -0.80 -10.97 16.95
C GLN A 578 -2.26 -10.71 17.35
N THR A 579 -2.68 -9.45 17.28
CA THR A 579 -4.07 -9.03 17.49
C THR A 579 -5.00 -9.67 16.46
N ALA A 580 -4.67 -9.65 15.18
CA ALA A 580 -5.48 -10.29 14.13
C ALA A 580 -5.66 -11.79 14.36
N LYS A 581 -4.59 -12.52 14.75
CA LYS A 581 -4.66 -13.94 15.12
C LYS A 581 -5.54 -14.17 16.34
N LEU A 582 -5.36 -13.36 17.39
CA LEU A 582 -6.17 -13.45 18.60
C LEU A 582 -7.65 -13.24 18.28
N VAL A 583 -7.98 -12.20 17.51
CA VAL A 583 -9.35 -11.93 17.07
C VAL A 583 -9.91 -13.10 16.25
N ALA A 584 -9.15 -13.67 15.31
CA ALA A 584 -9.61 -14.80 14.50
C ALA A 584 -9.97 -16.03 15.36
N VAL A 585 -9.10 -16.41 16.31
CA VAL A 585 -9.35 -17.53 17.23
C VAL A 585 -10.54 -17.21 18.15
N TYR A 586 -10.57 -16.01 18.72
CA TYR A 586 -11.65 -15.59 19.61
C TYR A 586 -13.01 -15.60 18.91
N MET A 587 -13.06 -15.14 17.66
CA MET A 587 -14.28 -15.15 16.87
C MET A 587 -14.76 -16.56 16.55
N LEU A 588 -13.86 -17.49 16.22
CA LEU A 588 -14.24 -18.89 16.04
C LEU A 588 -14.86 -19.47 17.31
N THR A 589 -14.23 -19.25 18.47
CA THR A 589 -14.77 -19.69 19.76
C THR A 589 -16.11 -19.04 20.07
N LEU A 590 -16.24 -17.73 19.82
CA LEU A 590 -17.48 -16.99 20.04
C LEU A 590 -18.61 -17.51 19.14
N PHE A 591 -18.33 -17.81 17.87
CA PHE A 591 -19.33 -18.38 16.96
C PHE A 591 -19.78 -19.76 17.41
N LEU A 592 -18.84 -20.66 17.69
CA LEU A 592 -19.18 -22.02 18.12
C LEU A 592 -19.93 -22.00 19.46
N GLY A 593 -19.45 -21.23 20.44
CA GLY A 593 -20.10 -21.09 21.74
C GLY A 593 -21.49 -20.45 21.64
N SER A 594 -21.63 -19.38 20.85
CA SER A 594 -22.92 -18.71 20.64
C SER A 594 -23.94 -19.64 19.99
N ASN A 595 -23.55 -20.39 18.96
CA ASN A 595 -24.46 -21.37 18.34
C ASN A 595 -24.78 -22.54 19.27
N LEU A 596 -23.84 -23.01 20.10
CA LEU A 596 -24.11 -24.07 21.08
C LEU A 596 -25.14 -23.62 22.12
N VAL A 597 -25.00 -22.39 22.65
CA VAL A 597 -26.02 -21.82 23.53
C VAL A 597 -27.35 -21.63 22.80
N GLY A 598 -27.30 -21.21 21.53
CA GLY A 598 -28.48 -21.14 20.68
C GLY A 598 -29.20 -22.49 20.56
N LEU A 599 -28.48 -23.57 20.32
CA LEU A 599 -29.05 -24.91 20.30
C LEU A 599 -29.72 -25.25 21.64
N LEU A 600 -29.07 -25.00 22.78
CA LEU A 600 -29.62 -25.29 24.11
C LEU A 600 -30.85 -24.45 24.46
N VAL A 601 -30.90 -23.19 24.01
CA VAL A 601 -32.00 -22.26 24.27
C VAL A 601 -33.22 -22.55 23.39
N LEU A 602 -32.99 -23.10 22.19
CA LEU A 602 -34.02 -23.39 21.19
C LEU A 602 -34.47 -24.85 21.20
N SER A 603 -33.84 -25.70 22.03
CA SER A 603 -34.28 -27.09 22.33
C SER A 603 -35.28 -27.08 23.47
#